data_AF-A0A3Q9IBX6-F1
#
_entry.id   AF-A0A3Q9IBX6-F1
#
_cell.length_a   1.000
_cell.length_b   1.000
_cell.length_c   1.000
_cell.angle_alpha   90.00
_cell.angle_beta   90.00
_cell.angle_gamma   90.00
#
_symmetry.space_group_name_H-M   'P 1'
#
loop_
_entity.id
_entity.type
_entity.pdbx_description
1 polymer ?
#
loop_
_entity_poly.entity_id
_entity_poly.type
_entity_poly.pdbx_seq_one_letter_code
_entity_poly.pdbx_strand_id
1 'polypeptide(L)' 'MNARALQLIEGALAPLIRKGCRIERIKMFVSEDAPLAANQSVRTRFGELKISINEYASRGTAYLLEEKYKGFAWVVKKGN' A
#
# COMPACT_ATOMS: atom_id res chain seq x y z
N MET A 1 13.63 -7.24 -2.00
CA MET A 1 12.55 -7.89 -1.23
C MET A 1 12.64 -9.41 -1.39
N ASN A 2 12.47 -10.20 -0.33
CA ASN A 2 12.53 -11.67 -0.41
C ASN A 2 11.22 -12.25 -1.02
N ALA A 3 11.33 -13.31 -1.82
CA ALA A 3 10.22 -14.04 -2.44
C ALA A 3 9.09 -14.41 -1.46
N ARG A 4 9.42 -14.80 -0.22
CA ARG A 4 8.41 -15.13 0.79
C ARG A 4 7.53 -13.94 1.17
N ALA A 5 8.12 -12.74 1.26
CA ALA A 5 7.36 -11.52 1.55
C ALA A 5 6.44 -11.15 0.38
N LEU A 6 6.93 -11.27 -0.86
CA LEU A 6 6.11 -11.05 -2.05
C LEU A 6 4.91 -12.01 -2.11
N GLN A 7 5.11 -13.30 -1.82
CA GLN A 7 4.03 -14.28 -1.76
C GLN A 7 2.97 -13.93 -0.71
N LEU A 8 3.38 -13.45 0.48
CA LEU A 8 2.44 -13.00 1.51
C LEU A 8 1.62 -11.78 1.05
N ILE A 9 2.28 -10.81 0.42
CA ILE A 9 1.63 -9.62 -0.15
C ILE A 9 0.62 -10.04 -1.22
N GLU A 10 1.01 -10.91 -2.15
CA GLU A 10 0.13 -11.40 -3.20
C GLU A 10 -1.02 -12.26 -2.66
N GLY A 11 -0.78 -13.03 -1.59
CA GLY A 11 -1.81 -13.76 -0.87
C GLY A 11 -2.85 -12.84 -0.24
N ALA A 12 -2.42 -11.73 0.36
CA ALA A 12 -3.30 -10.72 0.94
C ALA A 12 -4.04 -9.87 -0.11
N LEU A 13 -3.41 -9.61 -1.27
CA LEU A 13 -4.04 -8.90 -2.39
C LEU A 13 -5.11 -9.71 -3.10
N ALA A 14 -4.88 -11.01 -3.30
CA ALA A 14 -5.77 -11.88 -4.06
C ALA A 14 -7.27 -11.78 -3.67
N PRO A 15 -7.67 -11.83 -2.39
CA PRO A 15 -9.07 -11.70 -2.02
C PRO A 15 -9.65 -10.30 -2.29
N LEU A 16 -8.83 -9.23 -2.23
CA LEU A 16 -9.28 -7.88 -2.56
C LEU A 16 -9.55 -7.73 -4.06
N ILE A 17 -8.61 -8.22 -4.89
CA ILE A 17 -8.76 -8.22 -6.35
C ILE A 17 -9.97 -9.06 -6.78
N ARG A 18 -10.16 -10.25 -6.19
CA ARG A 18 -11.33 -11.10 -6.46
C ARG A 18 -12.67 -10.45 -6.09
N LYS A 19 -12.69 -9.54 -5.10
CA LYS A 19 -13.87 -8.74 -4.74
C LYS A 19 -14.11 -7.55 -5.68
N GLY A 20 -13.27 -7.35 -6.70
CA GLY A 20 -13.36 -6.27 -7.67
C GLY A 20 -12.55 -5.02 -7.31
N CYS A 21 -11.75 -5.06 -6.24
CA CYS A 21 -10.85 -3.94 -5.93
C CYS A 21 -9.78 -3.84 -7.02
N ARG A 22 -9.44 -2.62 -7.42
CA ARG A 22 -8.37 -2.38 -8.39
C ARG A 22 -7.06 -2.11 -7.67
N ILE A 23 -5.95 -2.71 -8.11
CA ILE A 23 -4.66 -2.56 -7.42
C ILE A 23 -4.22 -1.10 -7.31
N GLU A 24 -4.56 -0.25 -8.29
CA GLU A 24 -4.20 1.16 -8.28
C GLU A 24 -4.91 1.95 -7.17
N ARG A 25 -5.97 1.38 -6.59
CA ARG A 25 -6.70 1.91 -5.43
C ARG A 25 -6.29 1.27 -4.12
N ILE A 26 -5.39 0.28 -4.13
CA ILE A 26 -4.91 -0.39 -2.92
C ILE A 26 -3.56 0.21 -2.55
N LYS A 27 -3.42 0.61 -1.29
CA LYS A 27 -2.13 0.96 -0.69
C LYS A 27 -1.79 -0.01 0.42
N MET A 28 -0.51 -0.35 0.53
CA MET A 28 0.03 -1.02 1.70
C MET A 28 0.59 0.02 2.66
N PHE A 29 0.07 0.03 3.88
CA PHE A 29 0.63 0.80 4.97
C PHE A 29 1.56 -0.08 5.78
N VAL A 30 2.73 0.43 6.11
CA VAL A 30 3.75 -0.26 6.90
C VAL A 30 4.21 0.63 8.05
N SER A 31 4.60 0.02 9.16
CA SER A 31 5.32 0.75 10.22
C SER A 31 6.67 1.25 9.70
N GLU A 32 7.16 2.35 10.26
CA GLU A 32 8.41 3.00 9.83
C GLU A 32 9.64 2.07 9.96
N ASP A 33 9.64 1.21 10.96
CA ASP A 33 10.71 0.25 11.24
C ASP A 33 10.65 -1.03 10.38
N ALA A 34 9.60 -1.20 9.58
CA ALA A 34 9.47 -2.37 8.72
C ALA A 34 10.48 -2.31 7.56
N PRO A 35 11.12 -3.43 7.18
CA PRO A 35 12.01 -3.46 6.01
C PRO A 35 11.37 -3.00 4.69
N LEU A 36 10.03 -3.04 4.62
CA LEU A 36 9.26 -2.58 3.47
C LEU A 36 9.15 -1.05 3.38
N ALA A 37 9.35 -0.32 4.49
CA ALA A 37 9.26 1.14 4.56
C ALA A 37 10.26 1.85 3.63
N ALA A 38 11.39 1.21 3.32
CA ALA A 38 12.38 1.73 2.38
C ALA A 38 11.91 1.71 0.91
N ASN A 39 10.80 1.04 0.58
CA ASN A 39 10.31 0.92 -0.78
C ASN A 39 9.12 1.84 -1.01
N GLN A 40 9.09 2.53 -2.15
CA GLN A 40 7.93 3.34 -2.56
C GLN A 40 6.80 2.48 -3.14
N SER A 41 7.16 1.36 -3.78
CA SER A 41 6.23 0.42 -4.38
C SER A 41 6.83 -0.98 -4.46
N VAL A 42 5.96 -1.96 -4.70
CA VAL A 42 6.32 -3.35 -4.93
C VAL A 42 5.60 -3.83 -6.19
N ARG A 43 6.36 -4.43 -7.12
CA ARG A 43 5.79 -5.11 -8.29
C ARG A 43 5.22 -6.47 -7.87
N THR A 44 3.95 -6.69 -8.17
CA THR A 44 3.23 -7.95 -7.92
C THR A 44 2.66 -8.49 -9.23
N ARG A 45 2.19 -9.74 -9.23
CA ARG A 45 1.45 -10.33 -10.35
C ARG A 45 0.15 -9.61 -10.70
N PHE A 46 -0.38 -8.80 -9.78
CA PHE A 46 -1.60 -8.02 -9.98
C PHE A 46 -1.31 -6.60 -10.47
N GLY A 47 -0.04 -6.20 -10.54
CA GLY A 47 0.38 -4.84 -10.87
C GLY A 47 1.30 -4.24 -9.80
N GLU A 48 1.47 -2.93 -9.84
CA GLU A 48 2.31 -2.20 -8.89
C GLU A 48 1.52 -1.79 -7.65
N LEU A 49 1.94 -2.27 -6.48
CA LEU A 49 1.36 -1.92 -5.19
C LEU A 49 2.14 -0.76 -4.58
N LYS A 50 1.45 0.34 -4.24
CA LYS A 50 2.08 1.47 -3.55
C LYS A 50 2.25 1.18 -2.08
N ILE A 51 3.39 1.61 -1.52
CA ILE A 51 3.71 1.51 -0.11
C ILE A 51 3.69 2.91 0.49
N SER A 52 3.12 3.03 1.69
CA SER A 52 3.11 4.26 2.46
C SER A 52 3.47 3.93 3.90
N ILE A 53 4.27 4.79 4.52
CA ILE A 53 4.58 4.65 5.94
C ILE A 53 3.38 5.18 6.73
N ASN A 54 2.98 4.45 7.76
CA ASN A 54 2.07 4.95 8.79
C ASN A 54 2.83 5.03 10.11
N GLU A 55 3.13 6.25 10.54
CA GLU A 55 3.87 6.55 11.78
C GLU A 55 3.10 6.11 13.05
N TYR A 56 1.79 5.91 12.95
CA TYR A 56 0.93 5.47 14.05
C TYR A 56 0.69 3.96 14.06
N ALA A 57 1.20 3.23 13.06
CA ALA A 57 1.07 1.78 13.03
C ALA A 57 2.00 1.15 14.09
N SER A 58 1.50 0.14 14.79
CA SER A 58 2.31 -0.64 15.73
C SER A 58 3.53 -1.21 15.03
N ARG A 59 4.67 -1.27 15.73
CA ARG A 59 5.93 -1.80 15.19
C ARG A 59 5.75 -3.17 14.55
N GLY A 60 6.37 -3.35 13.38
CA GLY A 60 6.32 -4.59 12.61
C GLY A 60 4.96 -4.91 11.96
N THR A 61 4.02 -3.96 11.91
CA THR A 61 2.71 -4.19 11.26
C THR A 61 2.67 -3.68 9.83
N ALA A 62 1.93 -4.39 8.99
CA ALA A 62 1.62 -3.99 7.63
C ALA A 62 0.18 -4.39 7.28
N TYR A 63 -0.54 -3.52 6.58
CA TYR A 63 -1.93 -3.78 6.17
C TYR A 63 -2.26 -3.14 4.83
N LEU A 64 -3.27 -3.71 4.15
CA LEU A 64 -3.78 -3.22 2.88
C LEU A 64 -5.05 -2.41 3.10
N LEU A 65 -5.15 -1.26 2.44
CA LEU A 65 -6.34 -0.41 2.46
C LEU A 65 -6.72 -0.04 1.02
N GLU A 66 -7.99 -0.23 0.68
CA GLU A 66 -8.54 0.31 -0.56
C GLU A 66 -8.97 1.77 -0.34
N GLU A 67 -8.34 2.70 -1.06
CA GLU A 67 -8.74 4.11 -1.11
C GLU A 67 -10.03 4.25 -1.92
N LYS A 68 -11.17 4.07 -1.26
CA LYS A 68 -12.50 4.22 -1.88
C LYS A 68 -12.92 5.68 -2.04
N TYR A 69 -12.40 6.59 -1.22
CA TYR A 69 -12.83 7.99 -1.16
C TYR A 69 -11.65 8.95 -1.12
N LYS A 70 -11.60 9.87 -2.10
CA LYS A 70 -10.88 11.15 -1.98
C LYS A 70 -11.86 12.18 -1.43
N GLY A 71 -12.32 11.99 -0.19
CA GLY A 71 -13.41 12.78 0.40
C GLY A 71 -13.08 14.27 0.58
N PHE A 72 -11.79 14.62 0.63
CA PHE A 72 -11.33 16.00 0.77
C PHE A 72 -9.94 16.16 0.15
N ALA A 73 -9.77 17.15 -0.72
CA ALA A 73 -8.49 17.53 -1.31
C ALA A 73 -8.26 19.02 -1.05
N TRP A 74 -7.35 19.34 -0.14
CA TRP A 74 -6.92 20.72 0.10
C TRP A 74 -5.84 21.09 -0.92
N VAL A 75 -6.22 21.79 -1.98
CA VAL A 75 -5.27 22.28 -2.98
C VAL A 75 -4.60 23.55 -2.46
N VAL A 76 -3.31 23.47 -2.11
CA VAL A 76 -2.48 24.67 -1.93
C VAL A 76 -2.08 25.13 -3.33
N LYS A 77 -2.53 26.31 -3.76
CA LYS A 77 -2.13 26.90 -5.04
C LYS A 77 -0.61 27.06 -5.03
N LYS A 78 0.11 26.39 -5.94
CA LYS A 78 1.51 26.74 -6.22
C LYS A 78 1.49 28.17 -6.77
N GLY A 79 2.09 29.10 -6.03
CA GLY A 79 2.36 30.45 -6.53
C GLY A 79 3.20 30.34 -7.80
N ASN A 80 2.77 31.09 -8.82
CA ASN A 80 3.46 31.23 -10.09
C ASN A 80 4.66 32.16 -9.94
#